data_AF-A0A9D9Z1H2-F1
#
_entry.id   AF-A0A9D9Z1H2-F1
#
_cell.length_a   1.000
_cell.length_b   1.000
_cell.length_c   1.000
_cell.angle_alpha   90.00
_cell.angle_beta   90.00
_cell.angle_gamma   90.00
#
_symmetry.space_group_name_H-M   'P 1'
#
loop_
_entity.id
_entity.type
_entity.pdbx_description
1 polymer ?
#
loop_
_entity_poly.entity_id
_entity_poly.type
_entity_poly.pdbx_seq_one_letter_code
_entity_poly.pdbx_strand_id
1 'polypeptide(L)'
;MDWFDVVYACPFCQVQRTVIGLLGAFMLLGSSHFLVKYFVSVIGFFGAGVAMMQHFRGWVKIHKGEFSWYEPIYLDAFLLSCFALFIIIAQVWLLCLRNVKEP
;
A
#
# COMPACT_ATOMS: atom_id res chain seq x y z
N MET A 1 11.80 -6.27 25.04
CA MET A 1 12.45 -5.07 24.47
C MET A 1 12.19 -5.19 22.98
N ASP A 2 10.96 -4.86 22.63
CA ASP A 2 10.34 -5.23 21.37
C ASP A 2 10.43 -4.02 20.46
N TRP A 3 11.40 -4.03 19.55
CA TRP A 3 11.57 -3.01 18.51
C TRP A 3 10.36 -2.90 17.55
N PHE A 4 9.31 -3.71 17.76
CA PHE A 4 8.06 -3.75 17.02
C PHE A 4 6.84 -3.22 17.78
N ASP A 5 6.96 -2.87 19.08
CA ASP A 5 5.83 -2.35 19.88
C ASP A 5 5.64 -0.81 19.78
N VAL A 6 6.51 -0.12 19.03
CA VAL A 6 6.43 1.33 18.79
C VAL A 6 5.47 1.70 17.65
N VAL A 7 5.01 0.72 16.87
CA VAL A 7 3.97 0.94 15.86
C VAL A 7 2.75 0.15 16.30
N TYR A 8 1.72 0.85 16.78
CA TYR A 8 0.40 0.27 16.97
C TYR A 8 0.05 -0.57 15.74
N ALA A 9 -0.06 -1.89 15.94
CA ALA A 9 -0.08 -2.90 14.89
C ALA A 9 -1.39 -2.83 14.11
N CYS A 10 -1.52 -1.88 13.20
CA CYS A 10 -2.66 -1.83 12.32
C CYS A 10 -2.49 -2.95 11.27
N PRO A 11 -3.35 -4.00 11.28
CA PRO A 11 -3.20 -5.13 10.37
C PRO A 11 -3.26 -4.69 8.90
N PHE A 12 -4.07 -3.66 8.60
CA PHE A 12 -4.13 -3.05 7.27
C PHE A 12 -2.81 -2.41 6.87
N CYS A 13 -2.15 -1.67 7.77
CA CYS A 13 -0.87 -1.01 7.49
C CYS A 13 0.28 -2.01 7.33
N GLN A 14 0.22 -3.17 7.98
CA GLN A 14 1.18 -4.26 7.76
C GLN A 14 1.03 -4.82 6.35
N VAL A 15 -0.21 -5.12 5.94
CA VAL A 15 -0.49 -5.61 4.58
C VAL A 15 -0.06 -4.59 3.52
N GLN A 16 -0.37 -3.30 3.72
CA GLN A 16 0.06 -2.22 2.82
C GLN A 16 1.59 -2.20 2.66
N ARG A 17 2.35 -2.26 3.77
CA ARG A 17 3.82 -2.29 3.73
C ARG A 17 4.36 -3.52 3.02
N THR A 18 3.78 -4.71 3.24
CA THR A 18 4.20 -5.92 2.53
C THR A 18 3.94 -5.85 1.03
N VAL A 19 2.81 -5.27 0.62
CA VAL A 19 2.50 -5.10 -0.81
C VAL A 19 3.44 -4.10 -1.47
N ILE A 20 3.69 -2.96 -0.83
CA ILE A 20 4.65 -1.95 -1.32
C ILE A 20 6.05 -2.56 -1.46
N GLY A 21 6.50 -3.35 -0.49
CA GLY A 21 7.80 -4.02 -0.54
C GLY A 21 7.88 -5.06 -1.67
N LEU A 22 6.82 -5.85 -1.85
CA LEU A 22 6.76 -6.87 -2.89
C LEU A 22 6.72 -6.28 -4.30
N LEU A 23 5.91 -5.24 -4.51
CA LEU A 23 5.88 -4.48 -5.76
C LEU A 23 7.23 -3.81 -6.03
N GLY A 24 7.87 -3.25 -5.00
CA GLY A 24 9.25 -2.73 -5.10
C GLY A 24 10.27 -3.78 -5.53
N ALA A 25 10.16 -5.01 -5.03
CA ALA A 25 11.03 -6.12 -5.46
C ALA A 25 10.82 -6.46 -6.95
N PHE A 26 9.57 -6.47 -7.44
CA PHE A 26 9.28 -6.65 -8.87
C PHE A 26 9.83 -5.50 -9.74
N MET A 27 9.93 -4.29 -9.21
CA MET A 27 10.58 -3.17 -9.90
C MET A 27 12.08 -3.45 -10.07
N LEU A 28 12.76 -3.89 -9.02
CA LEU A 28 14.20 -4.19 -9.06
C LEU A 28 14.52 -5.36 -10.00
N LEU A 29 13.61 -6.34 -10.12
CA LEU A 29 13.82 -7.51 -10.98
C LEU A 29 13.93 -7.18 -12.48
N GLY A 30 13.51 -5.98 -12.91
CA GLY A 30 13.72 -5.50 -14.28
C GLY A 30 12.99 -6.27 -15.40
N SER A 31 12.21 -7.30 -15.10
CA SER A 31 11.53 -8.11 -16.13
C SER A 31 10.28 -7.42 -16.69
N SER A 32 10.06 -7.56 -18.01
CA SER A 32 8.84 -7.13 -18.71
C SER A 32 7.99 -8.30 -19.21
N HIS A 33 8.27 -9.52 -18.75
CA HIS A 33 7.43 -10.67 -19.08
C HIS A 33 5.98 -10.45 -18.65
N PHE A 34 5.06 -10.90 -19.48
CA PHE A 34 3.61 -10.78 -19.23
C PHE A 34 3.22 -11.36 -17.87
N LEU A 35 3.88 -12.44 -17.45
CA LEU A 35 3.59 -13.12 -16.18
C LEU A 35 3.91 -12.21 -14.98
N VAL A 36 5.01 -11.48 -15.04
CA VAL A 36 5.39 -10.50 -14.00
C VAL A 36 4.36 -9.38 -13.94
N LYS A 37 3.95 -8.83 -15.09
CA LYS A 37 2.90 -7.79 -15.16
C LYS A 37 1.56 -8.28 -14.60
N TYR A 38 1.21 -9.55 -14.84
CA TYR A 38 0.01 -10.17 -14.29
C TYR A 38 0.08 -10.28 -12.76
N PHE A 39 1.14 -10.86 -12.21
CA PHE A 39 1.31 -10.97 -10.75
C PHE A 39 1.34 -9.60 -10.06
N VAL A 40 2.07 -8.64 -10.64
CA VAL A 40 2.09 -7.25 -10.19
C VAL A 40 0.70 -6.64 -10.15
N SER A 41 -0.11 -6.87 -11.19
CA SER A 41 -1.48 -6.36 -11.24
C SER A 41 -2.32 -6.98 -10.13
N VAL A 42 -2.30 -8.30 -9.94
CA VAL A 42 -3.07 -8.99 -8.89
C VAL A 42 -2.69 -8.47 -7.50
N ILE A 43 -1.39 -8.41 -7.19
CA ILE A 43 -0.88 -7.93 -5.90
C ILE A 43 -1.21 -6.45 -5.70
N GLY A 44 -1.07 -5.65 -6.75
CA GLY A 44 -1.37 -4.22 -6.75
C GLY A 44 -2.84 -3.91 -6.49
N PHE A 45 -3.76 -4.57 -7.19
CA PHE A 45 -5.20 -4.43 -6.97
C PHE A 45 -5.61 -4.89 -5.57
N PHE A 46 -5.02 -5.99 -5.07
CA PHE A 46 -5.23 -6.43 -3.71
C PHE A 46 -4.79 -5.36 -2.68
N GLY A 47 -3.58 -4.83 -2.82
CA GLY A 47 -3.08 -3.77 -1.93
C GLY A 47 -3.88 -2.47 -2.00
N ALA A 48 -4.29 -2.05 -3.20
CA ALA A 48 -5.17 -0.91 -3.39
C ALA A 48 -6.53 -1.14 -2.72
N GLY A 49 -7.11 -2.33 -2.84
CA GLY A 49 -8.34 -2.71 -2.14
C GLY A 49 -8.23 -2.59 -0.62
N VAL A 50 -7.16 -3.13 -0.04
CA VAL A 50 -6.88 -3.03 1.40
C VAL A 50 -6.70 -1.57 1.85
N ALA A 51 -6.00 -0.76 1.06
CA ALA A 51 -5.81 0.67 1.34
C ALA A 51 -7.12 1.47 1.24
N MET A 52 -7.93 1.24 0.20
CA MET A 52 -9.25 1.85 0.04
C MET A 52 -10.18 1.51 1.20
N MET A 53 -10.23 0.23 1.62
CA MET A 53 -11.05 -0.19 2.75
C MET A 53 -10.62 0.50 4.05
N GLN A 54 -9.32 0.61 4.30
CA GLN A 54 -8.80 1.30 5.47
C GLN A 54 -9.12 2.80 5.45
N HIS A 55 -8.95 3.45 4.29
CA HIS A 55 -9.25 4.85 4.12
C HIS A 55 -10.75 5.14 4.33
N PHE A 56 -11.62 4.28 3.79
CA PHE A 56 -13.06 4.37 3.98
C PHE A 56 -13.49 4.17 5.44
N ARG A 57 -12.83 3.27 6.18
CA ARG A 57 -13.05 3.12 7.63
C ARG A 57 -12.73 4.42 8.40
N GLY A 58 -11.73 5.18 7.96
CA GLY A 58 -11.46 6.51 8.50
C GLY A 58 -12.60 7.48 8.24
N TRP A 59 -13.09 7.55 6.99
CA TRP A 59 -14.27 8.34 6.64
C TRP A 59 -15.51 7.98 7.45
N VAL A 60 -15.77 6.69 7.66
CA VAL A 60 -16.89 6.22 8.50
C VAL A 60 -16.75 6.73 9.95
N LYS A 61 -15.54 6.72 10.52
CA LYS A 61 -15.30 7.27 11.87
C LYS A 61 -15.52 8.79 11.93
N ILE A 62 -15.13 9.52 10.88
CA ILE A 62 -15.37 10.96 10.75
C ILE A 62 -16.87 11.24 10.77
N HIS A 63 -17.66 10.50 9.99
CA HIS A 63 -19.12 10.67 9.94
C HIS A 63 -19.83 10.29 11.24
N LYS A 64 -19.26 9.37 12.04
CA LYS A 64 -19.81 8.99 13.35
C LYS A 64 -19.47 9.98 14.47
N GLY A 65 -18.60 10.96 14.23
CA GLY A 65 -18.11 11.89 15.26
C GLY A 65 -17.13 11.27 16.25
N GLU A 66 -16.68 10.01 16.02
CA GLU A 66 -15.71 9.29 16.85
C GLU A 66 -14.26 9.45 16.33
N PHE A 67 -14.05 10.39 15.42
CA PHE A 67 -12.74 10.61 14.82
C PHE A 67 -11.83 11.35 15.80
N SER A 68 -10.80 10.64 16.24
CA SER A 68 -9.67 11.20 16.97
C SER A 68 -8.44 11.05 16.10
N TRP A 69 -7.69 12.14 15.96
CA TRP A 69 -6.34 12.06 15.42
C TRP A 69 -5.47 11.27 16.38
N TYR A 70 -4.73 10.30 15.85
CA TYR A 70 -3.67 9.68 16.64
C TYR A 70 -2.56 10.70 16.86
N GLU A 71 -2.13 10.90 18.11
CA GLU A 71 -0.86 11.59 18.40
C GLU A 71 0.26 10.54 18.47
N PRO A 72 1.30 10.62 17.63
CA PRO A 72 1.59 11.64 16.62
C PRO A 72 0.86 11.45 15.28
N ILE A 73 0.43 12.57 14.66
CA ILE A 73 -0.42 12.61 13.45
C ILE A 73 0.16 11.82 12.26
N TYR A 74 1.48 11.72 12.13
CA TYR A 74 2.11 10.99 11.03
C TYR A 74 1.95 9.46 11.12
N LEU A 75 1.58 8.93 12.29
CA LEU A 75 1.23 7.51 12.47
C LEU A 75 -0.27 7.25 12.34
N ASP A 76 -1.05 8.27 12.01
CA ASP A 76 -2.48 8.11 11.85
C ASP A 76 -2.82 7.19 10.67
N ALA A 77 -3.62 6.17 10.96
CA ALA A 77 -3.97 5.14 10.00
C ALA A 77 -4.75 5.68 8.78
N PHE A 78 -5.49 6.77 8.94
CA PHE A 78 -6.21 7.42 7.85
C PHE A 78 -5.24 8.06 6.86
N LEU A 79 -4.27 8.82 7.36
CA LEU A 79 -3.26 9.47 6.54
C LEU A 79 -2.33 8.46 5.87
N LEU A 80 -1.88 7.44 6.62
CA LEU A 80 -0.99 6.40 6.11
C LEU A 80 -1.65 5.57 5.00
N SER A 81 -2.95 5.26 5.13
CA SER A 81 -3.69 4.52 4.10
C SER A 81 -3.87 5.32 2.79
N CYS A 82 -4.00 6.64 2.90
CA CYS A 82 -4.05 7.53 1.74
C CYS A 82 -2.72 7.49 0.96
N PHE A 83 -1.60 7.70 1.66
CA PHE A 83 -0.28 7.62 1.03
C PHE A 83 0.03 6.24 0.46
N ALA A 84 -0.32 5.17 1.19
CA ALA A 84 -0.14 3.81 0.71
C ALA A 84 -0.90 3.55 -0.60
N LEU A 85 -2.14 4.05 -0.71
CA LEU A 85 -2.94 3.92 -1.94
C LEU A 85 -2.25 4.58 -3.13
N PHE A 86 -1.77 5.82 -2.97
CA PHE A 86 -1.03 6.53 -4.03
C PHE A 86 0.24 5.78 -4.44
N ILE A 87 1.02 5.30 -3.47
CA ILE A 87 2.27 4.57 -3.73
C ILE A 87 1.99 3.27 -4.50
N ILE A 88 1.00 2.48 -4.07
CA ILE A 88 0.67 1.20 -4.72
C ILE A 88 0.21 1.43 -6.15
N ILE A 89 -0.66 2.41 -6.39
CA ILE A 89 -1.13 2.74 -7.75
C ILE A 89 0.04 3.19 -8.62
N ALA A 90 0.91 4.06 -8.11
CA ALA A 90 2.09 4.53 -8.83
C ALA A 90 3.03 3.36 -9.20
N GLN A 91 3.30 2.45 -8.27
CA GLN A 91 4.15 1.27 -8.51
C GLN A 91 3.57 0.34 -9.57
N VAL A 92 2.27 0.04 -9.50
CA VAL A 92 1.57 -0.78 -10.51
C VAL A 92 1.65 -0.11 -11.87
N TRP A 93 1.40 1.19 -11.93
CA TRP A 93 1.40 1.92 -13.20
C TRP A 93 2.80 1.93 -13.83
N LEU A 94 3.84 2.19 -13.03
CA LEU A 94 5.23 2.14 -13.46
C LEU A 94 5.62 0.75 -13.99
N LEU A 95 5.24 -0.32 -13.29
CA LEU A 95 5.56 -1.69 -13.69
C LEU A 95 4.80 -2.13 -14.95
N CYS A 96 3.54 -1.76 -15.09
CA CYS A 96 2.72 -2.13 -16.23
C CYS A 96 3.11 -1.37 -17.51
N LEU A 97 3.39 -0.07 -17.39
CA LEU A 97 3.86 0.77 -18.50
C LEU A 97 5.33 0.55 -18.86
N ARG A 98 6.09 -0.16 -18.01
CA ARG A 98 7.47 -0.48 -18.32
C ARG A 98 7.53 -1.33 -19.58
N ASN A 99 8.07 -0.76 -20.64
CA ASN A 99 8.46 -1.48 -21.85
C ASN A 99 9.96 -1.72 -21.77
N VAL A 100 10.36 -2.86 -21.18
CA VAL A 100 11.75 -3.29 -21.28
C VAL A 100 11.92 -3.92 -22.64
N LYS A 101 12.79 -3.32 -23.46
CA LYS A 101 13.25 -3.93 -24.71
C LYS A 101 14.13 -5.10 -24.29
N GLU A 102 13.62 -6.32 -24.42
CA GLU A 102 14.43 -7.52 -24.22
C GLU A 102 15.59 -7.49 -25.25
N PRO A 103 16.85 -7.69 -24.84
CA PRO A 103 18.00 -7.67 -25.73
C PRO A 103 18.00 -8.83 -26.74
#